data_AF-A0A2M7KYI0-F1
#
_entry.id   AF-A0A2M7KYI0-F1
#
_cell.length_a   1.000
_cell.length_b   1.000
_cell.length_c   1.000
_cell.angle_alpha   90.00
_cell.angle_beta   90.00
_cell.angle_gamma   90.00
#
_symmetry.space_group_name_H-M   'P 1'
#
loop_
_entity.id
_entity.type
_entity.pdbx_description
1 polymer ?
#
loop_
_entity_poly.entity_id
_entity_poly.type
_entity_poly.pdbx_seq_one_letter_code
_entity_poly.pdbx_strand_id
1 'polypeptide(L)'
;MNKGIWYAVGAYAVWGLFPIYWKWLHQVPALQLLSHRIGWSFFLLLAVILATRQWQAFRAAALNRRVLRIYLIAAVLIGVNWLTYVWAVNAGFIVETSLGYFINPLLSVLMGVLFLRERLRAWQWVPIGMATAGVLYLTFAYGALPWIALTLAFSFGLYGLIKKVAPLSSLYGLTLETGILFLPALAYLL
;
A
#
# COMPACT_ATOMS: atom_id res chain seq x y z
N MET A 1 -28.12 5.37 -3.55
CA MET A 1 -26.89 5.08 -2.77
C MET A 1 -25.81 4.59 -3.72
N ASN A 2 -24.64 5.26 -3.75
CA ASN A 2 -23.56 4.90 -4.67
C ASN A 2 -22.98 3.52 -4.31
N LYS A 3 -23.05 2.55 -5.23
CA LYS A 3 -22.47 1.19 -5.07
C LYS A 3 -21.01 1.23 -4.59
N GLY A 4 -20.26 2.27 -4.96
CA GLY A 4 -18.89 2.50 -4.53
C GLY A 4 -18.71 2.63 -3.00
N ILE A 5 -19.70 3.14 -2.27
CA ILE A 5 -19.64 3.24 -0.80
C ILE A 5 -19.63 1.84 -0.20
N TRP A 6 -20.52 0.96 -0.65
CA TRP A 6 -20.57 -0.42 -0.17
C TRP A 6 -19.30 -1.20 -0.48
N TYR A 7 -18.72 -1.00 -1.67
CA TYR A 7 -17.42 -1.61 -1.99
C TYR A 7 -16.30 -1.09 -1.10
N ALA A 8 -16.28 0.21 -0.78
CA ALA A 8 -15.30 0.77 0.15
C ALA A 8 -15.47 0.19 1.56
N VAL A 9 -16.71 0.14 2.09
CA VAL A 9 -16.98 -0.45 3.41
C VAL A 9 -16.53 -1.91 3.46
N GLY A 10 -16.87 -2.72 2.45
CA GLY A 10 -16.43 -4.12 2.38
C GLY A 10 -14.91 -4.25 2.32
N ALA A 11 -14.24 -3.44 1.51
CA ALA A 11 -12.78 -3.46 1.40
C ALA A 11 -12.09 -3.09 2.71
N TYR A 12 -12.54 -2.01 3.39
CA TYR A 12 -11.96 -1.60 4.68
C TYR A 12 -12.28 -2.58 5.81
N ALA A 13 -13.46 -3.22 5.80
CA ALA A 13 -13.79 -4.25 6.76
C ALA A 13 -12.89 -5.48 6.62
N VAL A 14 -12.70 -5.98 5.39
CA VAL A 14 -11.77 -7.09 5.11
C VAL A 14 -10.34 -6.71 5.49
N TRP A 15 -9.92 -5.49 5.17
CA TRP A 15 -8.59 -5.00 5.52
C TRP A 15 -8.38 -4.90 7.05
N GLY A 16 -9.40 -4.47 7.81
CA GLY A 16 -9.34 -4.40 9.26
C GLY A 16 -9.20 -5.76 9.96
N LEU A 17 -9.55 -6.86 9.29
CA LEU A 17 -9.39 -8.22 9.80
C LEU A 17 -7.98 -8.80 9.53
N PHE A 18 -7.16 -8.16 8.68
CA PHE A 18 -5.82 -8.65 8.35
C PHE A 18 -4.88 -8.84 9.54
N PRO A 19 -4.80 -7.93 10.53
CA PRO A 19 -3.96 -8.15 11.72
C PRO A 19 -4.26 -9.47 12.44
N ILE A 20 -5.54 -9.87 12.49
CA ILE A 20 -5.97 -11.12 13.14
C ILE A 20 -5.44 -12.32 12.35
N TYR A 21 -5.58 -12.29 11.02
CA TYR A 21 -5.06 -13.33 10.13
C TYR A 21 -3.54 -13.49 10.25
N TRP A 22 -2.78 -12.39 10.25
CA TRP A 22 -1.32 -12.44 10.38
C TRP A 22 -0.88 -12.95 11.75
N LYS A 23 -1.59 -12.56 12.82
CA LYS A 23 -1.29 -13.04 14.17
C LYS A 23 -1.48 -14.55 14.31
N TRP A 24 -2.46 -15.14 13.61
CA TRP A 24 -2.60 -16.60 13.57
C TRP A 24 -1.45 -17.30 12.82
N LEU A 25 -0.82 -16.60 11.89
CA LEU A 25 0.33 -17.08 11.10
C LEU A 25 1.69 -16.58 11.62
N HIS A 26 1.77 -16.08 12.85
CA HIS A 26 3.00 -15.50 13.41
C HIS A 26 4.20 -16.46 13.42
N GLN A 27 3.96 -17.78 13.39
CA GLN A 27 5.00 -18.81 13.32
C GLN A 27 5.68 -18.86 11.94
N VAL A 28 5.02 -18.37 10.89
CA VAL A 28 5.56 -18.34 9.52
C VAL A 28 6.36 -17.05 9.33
N PRO A 29 7.58 -17.12 8.76
CA PRO A 29 8.37 -15.93 8.45
C PRO A 29 7.60 -14.91 7.61
N ALA A 30 7.72 -13.62 7.96
CA ALA A 30 7.00 -12.53 7.28
C ALA A 30 7.30 -12.47 5.77
N LEU A 31 8.55 -12.75 5.37
CA LEU A 31 8.96 -12.85 3.97
C LEU A 31 8.23 -13.97 3.24
N GLN A 32 8.09 -15.15 3.84
CA GLN A 32 7.39 -16.27 3.23
C GLN A 32 5.88 -15.98 3.05
N LEU A 33 5.24 -15.40 4.07
CA LEU A 33 3.85 -14.95 3.99
C LEU A 33 3.64 -13.93 2.88
N LEU A 34 4.54 -12.95 2.79
CA LEU A 34 4.51 -11.93 1.76
C LEU A 34 4.71 -12.52 0.36
N SER A 35 5.67 -13.43 0.19
CA SER A 35 5.94 -14.08 -1.10
C SER A 35 4.75 -14.89 -1.60
N HIS A 36 4.11 -15.68 -0.73
CA HIS A 36 2.86 -16.37 -1.09
C HIS A 36 1.73 -15.39 -1.43
N ARG A 37 1.56 -14.32 -0.64
CA ARG A 37 0.56 -13.28 -0.90
C ARG A 37 0.77 -12.64 -2.28
N ILE A 38 2.01 -12.30 -2.63
CA ILE A 38 2.36 -11.70 -3.93
C ILE A 38 2.08 -12.69 -5.06
N GLY A 39 2.52 -13.94 -4.93
CA GLY A 39 2.29 -14.99 -5.92
C GLY A 39 0.81 -15.21 -6.20
N TRP A 40 0.01 -15.47 -5.16
CA TRP A 40 -1.43 -15.68 -5.33
C TRP A 40 -2.15 -14.45 -5.88
N SER A 41 -1.76 -13.25 -5.44
CA SER A 41 -2.33 -12.01 -5.99
C SER A 41 -2.01 -11.85 -7.47
N PHE A 42 -0.76 -12.10 -7.87
CA PHE A 42 -0.33 -12.01 -9.26
C PHE A 42 -1.11 -12.98 -10.15
N PHE A 43 -1.21 -14.26 -9.77
CA PHE A 43 -1.95 -15.26 -10.54
C PHE A 43 -3.45 -14.93 -10.63
N LEU A 44 -4.06 -14.48 -9.54
CA LEU A 44 -5.47 -14.10 -9.53
C LEU A 44 -5.73 -12.89 -10.45
N LEU A 45 -4.91 -11.85 -10.35
CA LEU A 45 -5.06 -10.66 -11.18
C LEU A 45 -4.80 -10.97 -12.66
N LEU A 46 -3.81 -11.81 -12.95
CA LEU A 46 -3.54 -12.29 -14.29
C LEU A 46 -4.71 -13.10 -14.85
N ALA A 47 -5.30 -13.99 -14.04
CA ALA A 47 -6.49 -14.76 -14.42
C ALA A 47 -7.67 -13.84 -14.74
N VAL A 48 -7.89 -12.76 -13.96
CA VAL A 48 -8.92 -11.76 -14.23
C VAL A 48 -8.66 -11.04 -15.56
N ILE A 49 -7.42 -10.65 -15.86
CA ILE A 49 -7.06 -10.01 -17.14
C ILE A 49 -7.30 -10.96 -18.32
N LEU A 50 -6.96 -12.24 -18.17
CA LEU A 50 -7.19 -13.27 -19.20
C LEU A 50 -8.69 -13.51 -19.41
N ALA A 51 -9.46 -13.66 -18.33
CA ALA A 51 -10.90 -13.88 -18.37
C ALA A 51 -11.66 -12.69 -18.99
N THR A 52 -11.20 -11.46 -18.72
CA THR A 52 -11.76 -10.23 -19.32
C THR A 52 -11.24 -9.95 -20.73
N ARG A 53 -10.39 -10.83 -21.29
CA ARG A 53 -9.77 -10.72 -22.62
C ARG A 53 -8.94 -9.44 -22.81
N GLN A 54 -8.41 -8.89 -21.72
CA GLN A 54 -7.63 -7.66 -21.69
C GLN A 54 -6.12 -7.88 -21.85
N TRP A 55 -5.69 -9.11 -22.12
CA TRP A 55 -4.28 -9.51 -22.17
C TRP A 55 -3.42 -8.68 -23.13
N GLN A 56 -3.90 -8.46 -24.37
CA GLN A 56 -3.13 -7.71 -25.37
C GLN A 56 -2.91 -6.26 -24.95
N ALA A 57 -3.95 -5.62 -24.41
CA ALA A 57 -3.87 -4.26 -23.89
C ALA A 57 -2.94 -4.16 -22.67
N PHE A 58 -3.03 -5.11 -21.75
CA PHE A 58 -2.12 -5.20 -20.61
C PHE A 58 -0.67 -5.37 -21.06
N ARG A 59 -0.38 -6.33 -21.96
CA ARG A 59 0.97 -6.60 -22.46
C ARG A 59 1.56 -5.39 -23.17
N ALA A 60 0.80 -4.72 -24.03
CA ALA A 60 1.25 -3.51 -24.73
C ALA A 60 1.61 -2.39 -23.73
N ALA A 61 0.81 -2.22 -22.68
CA ALA A 61 1.03 -1.22 -21.66
C ALA A 61 2.21 -1.56 -20.73
N ALA A 62 2.36 -2.84 -20.35
CA ALA A 62 3.41 -3.34 -19.46
C ALA A 62 4.81 -3.29 -20.11
N LEU A 63 4.91 -3.47 -21.42
CA LEU A 63 6.18 -3.45 -22.16
C LEU A 63 6.71 -2.04 -22.44
N ASN A 64 5.93 -0.99 -22.13
CA ASN A 64 6.40 0.38 -22.27
C ASN A 64 7.46 0.71 -21.21
N ARG A 65 8.69 1.04 -21.62
CA ARG A 65 9.82 1.33 -20.72
C ARG A 65 9.56 2.48 -19.75
N ARG A 66 8.75 3.48 -20.10
CA ARG A 66 8.39 4.56 -19.18
C ARG A 66 7.44 4.05 -18.10
N VAL A 67 6.44 3.26 -18.49
CA VAL A 67 5.48 2.64 -17.58
C VAL A 67 6.23 1.70 -16.62
N LEU A 68 7.08 0.83 -17.14
CA LEU A 68 7.82 -0.14 -16.34
C LEU A 68 8.67 0.52 -15.25
N ARG A 69 9.34 1.66 -15.54
CA ARG A 69 10.12 2.40 -14.53
C ARG A 69 9.26 2.97 -13.41
N ILE A 70 8.13 3.57 -13.76
CA ILE A 70 7.16 4.11 -12.77
C ILE A 70 6.67 2.98 -11.87
N TYR A 71 6.30 1.86 -12.48
CA TYR A 71 5.75 0.71 -11.78
C TYR A 71 6.79 -0.10 -11.01
N LEU A 72 8.06 -0.06 -11.39
CA LEU A 72 9.17 -0.61 -10.60
C LEU A 72 9.33 0.14 -9.28
N ILE A 73 9.31 1.48 -9.32
CA ILE A 73 9.39 2.30 -8.10
C ILE A 73 8.14 2.06 -7.24
N ALA A 74 6.95 2.03 -7.85
CA ALA A 74 5.71 1.73 -7.14
C ALA A 74 5.76 0.33 -6.48
N ALA A 75 6.24 -0.68 -7.20
CA ALA A 75 6.41 -2.05 -6.72
C ALA A 75 7.36 -2.11 -5.51
N VAL A 76 8.51 -1.43 -5.56
CA VAL A 76 9.45 -1.38 -4.43
C VAL A 76 8.81 -0.71 -3.23
N LEU A 77 8.15 0.45 -3.41
CA LEU A 77 7.51 1.17 -2.31
C LEU A 77 6.40 0.35 -1.65
N ILE A 78 5.52 -0.27 -2.44
CA ILE A 78 4.43 -1.09 -1.89
C ILE A 78 4.96 -2.40 -1.30
N GLY A 79 6.03 -2.97 -1.86
CA GLY A 79 6.71 -4.15 -1.32
C GLY A 79 7.34 -3.88 0.04
N VAL A 80 8.08 -2.78 0.19
CA VAL A 80 8.61 -2.31 1.48
C VAL A 80 7.49 -2.08 2.47
N ASN A 81 6.40 -1.45 2.04
CA ASN A 81 5.24 -1.20 2.89
C ASN A 81 4.61 -2.50 3.42
N TRP A 82 4.32 -3.45 2.53
CA TRP A 82 3.71 -4.72 2.91
C TRP A 82 4.63 -5.56 3.79
N LEU A 83 5.93 -5.61 3.48
CA LEU A 83 6.91 -6.33 4.29
C LEU A 83 6.98 -5.74 5.70
N THR A 84 7.16 -4.43 5.79
CA THR A 84 7.23 -3.71 7.07
C THR A 84 5.97 -3.96 7.89
N TYR A 85 4.80 -3.93 7.26
CA TYR A 85 3.53 -4.18 7.94
C TYR A 85 3.42 -5.61 8.48
N VAL A 86 3.63 -6.62 7.63
CA VAL A 86 3.50 -8.03 8.06
C VAL A 86 4.54 -8.36 9.13
N TRP A 87 5.78 -7.91 8.95
CA TRP A 87 6.84 -8.07 9.93
C TRP A 87 6.50 -7.41 11.27
N ALA A 88 6.07 -6.14 11.26
CA ALA A 88 5.76 -5.40 12.47
C ALA A 88 4.57 -5.99 13.23
N VAL A 89 3.54 -6.46 12.53
CA VAL A 89 2.40 -7.16 13.15
C VAL A 89 2.86 -8.46 13.81
N ASN A 90 3.67 -9.26 13.13
CA ASN A 90 4.19 -10.52 13.68
C ASN A 90 5.15 -10.30 14.86
N ALA A 91 5.92 -9.21 14.85
CA ALA A 91 6.82 -8.82 15.93
C ALA A 91 6.12 -8.10 17.10
N GLY A 92 4.79 -7.92 17.05
CA GLY A 92 4.01 -7.33 18.14
C GLY A 92 3.90 -5.81 18.13
N PHE A 93 4.48 -5.12 17.14
CA PHE A 93 4.43 -3.66 16.97
C PHE A 93 3.11 -3.17 16.36
N ILE A 94 1.97 -3.75 16.76
CA ILE A 94 0.64 -3.46 16.20
C ILE A 94 0.26 -1.99 16.44
N VAL A 95 0.61 -1.44 17.61
CA VAL A 95 0.35 -0.03 17.95
C VAL A 95 1.12 0.91 17.01
N GLU A 96 2.39 0.61 16.72
CA GLU A 96 3.22 1.40 15.82
C GLU A 96 2.75 1.31 14.36
N THR A 97 2.30 0.12 13.92
CA THR A 97 1.69 0.00 12.58
C THR A 97 0.42 0.84 12.46
N SER A 98 -0.44 0.83 13.48
CA SER A 98 -1.66 1.65 13.53
C SER A 98 -1.33 3.14 13.50
N LEU A 99 -0.28 3.56 14.23
CA LEU A 99 0.24 4.92 14.17
C LEU A 99 0.61 5.32 12.73
N GLY A 100 1.33 4.44 12.01
CA GLY A 100 1.69 4.66 10.62
C GLY A 100 0.48 4.91 9.72
N TYR A 101 -0.62 4.19 9.93
CA TYR A 101 -1.86 4.40 9.21
C TYR A 101 -2.61 5.67 9.58
N PHE A 102 -2.44 6.20 10.80
CA PHE A 102 -2.92 7.54 11.14
C PHE A 102 -2.08 8.66 10.51
N ILE A 103 -0.78 8.45 10.32
CA ILE A 103 0.10 9.39 9.63
C ILE A 103 -0.16 9.41 8.11
N ASN A 104 -0.56 8.27 7.53
CA ASN A 104 -0.75 8.09 6.09
C ASN A 104 -1.60 9.17 5.40
N PRO A 105 -2.81 9.52 5.88
CA PRO A 105 -3.61 10.58 5.29
C PRO A 105 -2.90 11.94 5.28
N LEU A 106 -2.20 12.28 6.37
CA LEU A 106 -1.43 13.52 6.47
C LEU A 106 -0.32 13.58 5.42
N LEU A 107 0.47 12.50 5.32
CA LEU A 107 1.56 12.42 4.36
C LEU A 107 1.04 12.42 2.92
N SER A 108 -0.05 11.72 2.64
CA SER A 108 -0.67 11.69 1.32
C SER A 108 -1.17 13.07 0.89
N VAL A 109 -1.81 13.80 1.81
CA VAL A 109 -2.27 15.18 1.57
C VAL A 109 -1.07 16.11 1.37
N LEU A 110 -0.04 16.01 2.22
CA LEU A 110 1.18 16.80 2.10
C LEU A 110 1.85 16.57 0.74
N MET A 111 1.95 15.33 0.28
CA MET A 111 2.51 15.03 -1.04
C MET A 111 1.65 15.58 -2.17
N GLY A 112 0.32 15.53 -2.06
CA GLY A 112 -0.59 16.16 -3.03
C GLY A 112 -0.41 17.67 -3.11
N VAL A 113 -0.30 18.35 -1.97
CA VAL A 113 -0.07 19.81 -1.93
C VAL A 113 1.30 20.19 -2.46
N LEU A 114 2.37 19.49 -2.04
CA LEU A 114 3.74 19.84 -2.42
C LEU A 114 4.07 19.49 -3.87
N PHE A 115 3.73 18.29 -4.33
CA PHE A 115 4.14 17.80 -5.65
C PHE A 115 3.09 18.05 -6.73
N LEU A 116 1.80 17.95 -6.40
CA LEU A 116 0.70 18.14 -7.36
C LEU A 116 0.09 19.53 -7.29
N ARG A 117 0.56 20.38 -6.36
CA ARG A 117 0.08 21.77 -6.16
C ARG A 117 -1.42 21.85 -5.93
N GLU A 118 -1.98 20.83 -5.29
CA GLU A 118 -3.41 20.80 -4.97
C GLU A 118 -3.75 21.85 -3.91
N ARG A 119 -4.83 22.60 -4.16
CA ARG A 119 -5.32 23.61 -3.22
C ARG A 119 -6.37 22.99 -2.31
N LEU A 120 -6.03 22.88 -1.03
CA LEU A 120 -6.99 22.50 0.00
C LEU A 120 -7.92 23.67 0.33
N ARG A 121 -9.19 23.37 0.52
CA ARG A 121 -10.16 24.35 1.05
C ARG A 121 -9.80 24.65 2.51
N ALA A 122 -10.04 25.87 2.96
CA ALA A 122 -9.71 26.30 4.34
C ALA A 122 -10.20 25.31 5.42
N TRP A 123 -11.42 24.80 5.28
CA TRP A 123 -12.01 23.82 6.21
C TRP A 123 -11.34 22.44 6.20
N GLN A 124 -10.63 22.06 5.13
CA GLN A 124 -9.90 20.79 5.08
C GLN A 124 -8.63 20.82 5.95
N TRP A 125 -8.14 22.01 6.31
CA TRP A 125 -7.02 22.16 7.24
C TRP A 125 -7.38 21.77 8.67
N VAL A 126 -8.65 21.86 9.07
CA VAL A 126 -9.07 21.50 10.43
C VAL A 126 -8.87 19.99 10.71
N PRO A 127 -9.38 19.05 9.89
CA PRO A 127 -9.08 17.63 10.04
C PRO A 127 -7.58 17.31 10.00
N ILE A 128 -6.82 18.01 9.15
CA ILE A 128 -5.36 17.83 9.04
C ILE A 128 -4.67 18.26 10.34
N GLY A 129 -5.05 19.42 10.90
CA GLY A 129 -4.54 19.89 12.19
C GLY A 129 -4.86 18.92 13.32
N MET A 130 -6.10 18.42 13.38
CA MET A 130 -6.51 17.43 14.38
C MET A 130 -5.74 16.11 14.26
N ALA A 131 -5.60 15.57 13.05
CA ALA A 131 -4.82 14.36 12.82
C ALA A 131 -3.33 14.57 13.14
N THR A 132 -2.77 15.75 12.83
CA THR A 132 -1.39 16.11 13.18
C THR A 132 -1.19 16.16 14.69
N ALA A 133 -2.12 16.77 15.43
CA ALA A 133 -2.09 16.79 16.90
C ALA A 133 -2.18 15.37 17.49
N GLY A 134 -3.03 14.50 16.92
CA GLY A 134 -3.13 13.10 17.33
C GLY A 134 -1.84 12.31 17.10
N VAL A 135 -1.18 12.50 15.96
CA VAL A 135 0.14 11.89 15.68
C VAL A 135 1.19 12.40 16.65
N LEU A 136 1.26 13.71 16.93
CA LEU A 136 2.21 14.26 17.88
C LEU A 136 1.99 13.71 19.28
N TYR A 137 0.74 13.70 19.76
CA TYR A 137 0.38 13.12 21.06
C TYR A 137 0.82 11.66 21.17
N LEU A 138 0.48 10.84 20.17
CA LEU A 138 0.86 9.43 20.17
C LEU A 138 2.38 9.24 20.07
N THR A 139 3.09 10.10 19.34
CA THR A 139 4.56 10.08 19.25
C THR A 139 5.20 10.37 20.62
N PHE A 140 4.70 11.38 21.35
CA PHE A 140 5.16 11.66 22.70
C PHE A 140 4.79 10.56 23.70
N ALA A 141 3.58 10.02 23.60
CA ALA A 141 3.11 8.94 24.47
C ALA A 141 3.87 7.63 24.23
N TYR A 142 4.29 7.36 23.00
CA TYR A 142 5.08 6.16 22.65
C TYR A 142 6.51 6.22 23.21
N GLY A 143 7.03 7.41 23.53
CA GLY A 143 8.33 7.59 24.20
C GLY A 143 9.56 7.21 23.36
N ALA A 144 9.37 6.75 22.12
CA ALA A 144 10.42 6.37 21.19
C ALA A 144 10.09 6.88 19.77
N LEU A 145 11.10 7.03 18.93
CA LEU A 145 10.89 7.42 17.53
C LEU A 145 10.17 6.26 16.79
N PRO A 146 8.95 6.48 16.25
CA PRO A 146 8.15 5.41 15.67
C PRO A 146 8.58 5.15 14.21
N TRP A 147 9.75 4.55 14.04
CA TRP A 147 10.36 4.32 12.74
C TRP A 147 9.53 3.41 11.83
N ILE A 148 8.77 2.45 12.38
CA ILE A 148 7.87 1.57 11.62
C ILE A 148 6.73 2.41 11.05
N ALA A 149 6.15 3.26 11.89
CA ALA A 149 5.06 4.15 11.49
C ALA A 149 5.51 5.10 10.38
N LEU A 150 6.69 5.71 10.54
CA LEU A 150 7.28 6.58 9.53
C LEU A 150 7.56 5.82 8.24
N THR A 151 8.16 4.63 8.31
CA THR A 151 8.45 3.80 7.13
C THR A 151 7.16 3.47 6.37
N LEU A 152 6.11 3.03 7.07
CA LEU A 152 4.80 2.75 6.49
C LEU A 152 4.19 4.00 5.86
N ALA A 153 4.27 5.15 6.55
CA ALA A 153 3.64 6.37 6.10
C ALA A 153 4.33 6.97 4.86
N PHE A 154 5.67 7.01 4.85
CA PHE A 154 6.44 7.51 3.72
C PHE A 154 6.36 6.58 2.51
N SER A 155 6.49 5.26 2.70
CA SER A 155 6.40 4.29 1.60
C SER A 155 5.03 4.35 0.93
N PHE A 156 3.95 4.36 1.71
CA PHE A 156 2.59 4.41 1.17
C PHE A 156 2.22 5.79 0.60
N GLY A 157 2.66 6.87 1.23
CA GLY A 157 2.47 8.23 0.70
C GLY A 157 3.15 8.41 -0.66
N LEU A 158 4.42 8.01 -0.79
CA LEU A 158 5.15 8.08 -2.06
C LEU A 158 4.52 7.16 -3.11
N TYR A 159 4.12 5.96 -2.70
CA TYR A 159 3.38 5.04 -3.57
C TYR A 159 2.09 5.70 -4.08
N GLY A 160 1.30 6.32 -3.20
CA GLY A 160 0.08 7.05 -3.56
C GLY A 160 0.33 8.19 -4.55
N LEU A 161 1.40 8.97 -4.35
CA LEU A 161 1.81 10.02 -5.29
C LEU A 161 2.15 9.45 -6.67
N ILE A 162 2.94 8.37 -6.72
CA ILE A 162 3.29 7.70 -7.98
C ILE A 162 2.04 7.15 -8.67
N LYS A 163 1.15 6.49 -7.93
CA LYS A 163 -0.09 5.94 -8.47
C LYS A 163 -1.01 7.01 -9.03
N LYS A 164 -1.01 8.20 -8.45
CA LYS A 164 -1.83 9.32 -8.92
C LYS A 164 -1.39 9.86 -10.28
N VAL A 165 -0.11 9.74 -10.63
CA VAL A 165 0.43 10.14 -11.93
C VAL A 165 0.65 8.96 -12.88
N ALA A 166 0.40 7.73 -12.42
CA ALA A 166 0.64 6.53 -13.20
C ALA A 166 -0.45 6.32 -14.27
N PRO A 167 -0.09 5.91 -15.50
CA PRO A 167 -1.02 5.87 -16.63
C PRO A 167 -1.90 4.61 -16.70
N LEU A 168 -1.66 3.60 -15.85
CA LEU A 168 -2.43 2.35 -15.90
C LEU A 168 -3.62 2.38 -14.94
N SER A 169 -4.68 1.68 -15.31
CA SER A 169 -5.81 1.39 -14.42
C SER A 169 -5.37 0.62 -13.18
N SER A 170 -6.17 0.64 -12.11
CA SER A 170 -5.86 -0.06 -10.87
C SER A 170 -5.57 -1.56 -11.06
N LEU A 171 -6.33 -2.23 -11.96
CA LEU A 171 -6.13 -3.64 -12.29
C LEU A 171 -4.77 -3.87 -12.96
N TYR A 172 -4.47 -3.15 -14.04
CA TYR A 172 -3.21 -3.31 -14.77
C TYR A 172 -2.00 -2.93 -13.92
N GLY A 173 -2.13 -1.84 -13.16
CA GLY A 173 -1.06 -1.36 -12.29
C GLY A 173 -0.71 -2.36 -11.19
N LEU A 174 -1.71 -2.86 -10.46
CA LEU A 174 -1.47 -3.84 -9.40
C LEU A 174 -0.95 -5.18 -9.95
N THR A 175 -1.41 -5.59 -11.13
CA THR A 175 -0.88 -6.80 -11.80
C THR A 175 0.59 -6.62 -12.16
N LEU A 176 0.98 -5.46 -12.67
CA LEU A 176 2.38 -5.18 -13.01
C LEU A 176 3.26 -5.08 -11.75
N GLU A 177 2.78 -4.43 -10.68
CA GLU A 177 3.48 -4.34 -9.40
C GLU A 177 3.72 -5.73 -8.79
N THR A 178 2.67 -6.53 -8.71
CA THR A 178 2.76 -7.90 -8.18
C THR A 178 3.60 -8.80 -9.08
N GLY A 179 3.57 -8.61 -10.42
CA GLY A 179 4.43 -9.34 -11.35
C GLY A 179 5.92 -8.96 -11.22
N ILE A 180 6.22 -7.68 -10.96
CA ILE A 180 7.60 -7.24 -10.67
C ILE A 180 8.07 -7.83 -9.34
N LEU A 181 7.25 -7.78 -8.30
CA LEU A 181 7.55 -8.36 -6.99
C LEU A 181 7.55 -9.90 -6.99
N PHE A 182 6.89 -10.53 -7.96
CA PHE A 182 6.84 -11.97 -8.08
C PHE A 182 8.22 -12.57 -8.36
N LEU A 183 9.07 -11.88 -9.13
CA LEU A 183 10.44 -12.34 -9.42
C LEU A 183 11.28 -12.57 -8.15
N PRO A 184 11.46 -11.57 -7.26
CA PRO A 184 12.18 -11.79 -5.99
C PRO A 184 11.40 -12.70 -5.04
N ALA A 185 10.06 -12.68 -5.05
CA ALA A 185 9.26 -13.58 -4.21
C ALA A 185 9.46 -15.06 -4.60
N LEU A 186 9.49 -15.37 -5.89
CA LEU A 186 9.73 -16.71 -6.41
C LEU A 186 11.15 -17.17 -6.09
N ALA A 187 12.15 -16.29 -6.28
CA ALA A 187 13.54 -16.59 -5.92
C ALA A 187 13.75 -16.90 -4.43
N TYR A 188 12.87 -16.38 -3.56
CA TYR A 188 12.89 -16.70 -2.12
C TYR A 188 12.16 -18.00 -1.78
N LEU A 189 11.15 -18.40 -2.57
CA LEU A 189 10.34 -19.59 -2.33
C LEU A 189 10.95 -20.88 -2.89
N LEU A 190 11.88 -20.76 -3.85
CA LEU A 190 12.68 -21.85 -4.41
C LEU A 190 13.93 -22.09 -3.56
#